data_AF-A0A7C2C381-F1
#
_entry.id   AF-A0A7C2C381-F1
#
_cell.length_a   1.000
_cell.length_b   1.000
_cell.length_c   1.000
_cell.angle_alpha   90.00
_cell.angle_beta   90.00
_cell.angle_gamma   90.00
#
_symmetry.space_group_name_H-M   'P 1'
#
loop_
_entity.id
_entity.type
_entity.pdbx_description
1 polymer ?
#
loop_
_entity_poly.entity_id
_entity_poly.type
_entity_poly.pdbx_seq_one_letter_code
_entity_poly.pdbx_strand_id
1 'polypeptide(L)'
;MDLAERLSELAQALSQASAAVEVLEALEEVVDEYREGELSLEEAMEEIQGLLEEFQAIRAISEMSPEEIAALAKEAEEEEEEGGLRS
;
A
#
# COMPACT_ATOMS: atom_id res chain seq x y z
N MET A 1 27.48 8.23 -0.12
CA MET A 1 26.56 7.18 -0.55
C MET A 1 27.35 5.98 -1.00
N ASP A 2 27.14 4.89 -0.28
CA ASP A 2 27.60 3.54 -0.58
C ASP A 2 26.78 2.96 -1.77
N LEU A 3 27.37 2.03 -2.53
CA LEU A 3 26.68 1.26 -3.56
C LEU A 3 25.47 0.48 -2.98
N ALA A 4 25.58 -0.03 -1.75
CA ALA A 4 24.50 -0.74 -1.08
C ALA A 4 23.29 0.18 -0.80
N GLU A 5 23.53 1.41 -0.34
CA GLU A 5 22.48 2.43 -0.14
C GLU A 5 21.75 2.73 -1.46
N ARG A 6 22.50 2.94 -2.55
CA ARG A 6 21.92 3.18 -3.89
C ARG A 6 21.11 2.00 -4.42
N LEU A 7 21.56 0.77 -4.17
CA LEU A 7 20.83 -0.43 -4.58
C LEU A 7 19.55 -0.60 -3.77
N SER A 8 19.55 -0.24 -2.48
CA SER A 8 18.35 -0.24 -1.64
C SER A 8 17.32 0.79 -2.12
N GLU A 9 17.76 2.01 -2.42
CA GLU A 9 16.90 3.06 -2.98
C GLU A 9 16.29 2.64 -4.33
N LEU A 10 17.09 2.01 -5.20
CA LEU A 10 16.62 1.48 -6.49
C LEU A 10 15.62 0.33 -6.32
N ALA A 11 15.84 -0.57 -5.36
CA ALA A 11 14.92 -1.66 -5.07
C ALA A 11 13.58 -1.13 -4.53
N GLN A 12 13.62 -0.11 -3.68
CA GLN A 12 12.43 0.55 -3.13
C GLN A 12 11.65 1.28 -4.23
N ALA A 13 12.32 2.03 -5.10
CA ALA A 13 11.69 2.68 -6.25
C ALA A 13 11.09 1.66 -7.24
N LEU A 14 11.77 0.53 -7.46
CA LEU A 14 11.26 -0.55 -8.31
C LEU A 14 10.02 -1.21 -7.70
N SER A 15 10.02 -1.45 -6.39
CA SER A 15 8.85 -2.01 -5.68
C SER A 15 7.64 -1.09 -5.77
N GLN A 16 7.83 0.22 -5.62
CA GLN A 16 6.74 1.21 -5.79
C GLN A 16 6.20 1.21 -7.22
N ALA A 17 7.08 1.14 -8.21
CA ALA A 17 6.68 1.10 -9.61
C ALA A 17 5.89 -0.17 -9.95
N SER A 18 6.29 -1.33 -9.40
CA SER A 18 5.55 -2.58 -9.59
C SER A 18 4.15 -2.53 -8.96
N ALA A 19 4.03 -2.05 -7.71
CA ALA A 19 2.73 -1.91 -7.06
C ALA A 19 1.81 -0.92 -7.80
N ALA A 20 2.36 0.15 -8.38
CA ALA A 20 1.58 1.07 -9.20
C ALA A 20 1.04 0.42 -10.49
N VAL A 21 1.79 -0.51 -11.09
CA VAL A 21 1.34 -1.27 -12.27
C VAL A 21 0.19 -2.20 -11.91
N GLU A 22 0.32 -2.95 -10.81
CA GLU A 22 -0.74 -3.86 -10.34
C GLU A 22 -2.06 -3.13 -10.07
N VAL A 23 -2.00 -1.95 -9.43
CA VAL A 23 -3.20 -1.12 -9.21
C VAL A 23 -3.81 -0.61 -10.51
N LEU A 24 -2.99 -0.26 -11.51
CA LEU A 24 -3.49 0.18 -12.82
C LEU A 24 -4.18 -0.97 -13.59
N GLU A 25 -3.64 -2.18 -13.50
CA GLU A 25 -4.25 -3.38 -14.09
C GLU A 25 -5.61 -3.67 -13.44
N ALA A 26 -5.70 -3.60 -12.10
CA ALA A 26 -6.97 -3.77 -11.39
C ALA A 26 -8.00 -2.67 -11.73
N LEU A 27 -7.57 -1.42 -11.90
CA LEU A 27 -8.46 -0.33 -12.32
C LEU A 27 -9.00 -0.54 -13.74
N GLU A 28 -8.20 -1.12 -14.64
CA GLU A 28 -8.65 -1.47 -16.00
C GLU A 28 -9.72 -2.56 -15.95
N GLU A 29 -9.53 -3.59 -15.12
CA GLU A 29 -10.51 -4.66 -14.88
C GLU A 29 -11.85 -4.11 -14.37
N VAL A 30 -11.84 -3.27 -13.33
CA VAL A 30 -13.08 -2.63 -12.79
C VAL A 30 -13.81 -1.80 -13.86
N VAL A 31 -13.06 -1.08 -14.70
CA VAL A 31 -13.64 -0.27 -15.79
C VAL A 31 -14.27 -1.16 -16.86
N ASP A 32 -13.64 -2.28 -17.19
CA ASP A 32 -14.16 -3.22 -18.18
C ASP A 32 -15.38 -3.97 -17.63
N GLU A 33 -15.37 -4.42 -16.38
CA GLU A 33 -16.55 -5.02 -15.71
C GLU A 33 -17.75 -4.06 -15.66
N TYR A 34 -17.51 -2.77 -15.37
CA TYR A 34 -18.56 -1.74 -15.44
C TYR A 34 -19.12 -1.56 -16.86
N ARG A 35 -18.26 -1.59 -17.89
CA ARG A 35 -18.67 -1.46 -19.29
C ARG A 35 -19.45 -2.67 -19.78
N GLU A 36 -19.09 -3.86 -19.31
CA GLU A 36 -19.76 -5.12 -19.62
C GLU A 36 -21.08 -5.27 -18.84
N GLY A 37 -21.30 -4.39 -17.86
CA GLY A 37 -22.51 -4.35 -17.02
C GLY A 37 -22.49 -5.39 -15.91
N GLU A 38 -21.32 -5.92 -15.58
CA GLU A 38 -21.09 -6.83 -14.47
C GLU A 38 -21.08 -6.07 -13.13
N LEU A 39 -20.62 -4.81 -13.16
CA LEU A 39 -20.72 -3.88 -12.03
C LEU A 39 -21.70 -2.74 -12.32
N SER A 40 -22.42 -2.32 -11.28
CA SER A 40 -23.09 -1.02 -11.26
C SER A 40 -22.09 0.12 -11.11
N LEU A 41 -22.52 1.35 -11.39
CA LEU A 41 -21.67 2.53 -11.20
C LEU A 41 -21.25 2.70 -9.73
N GLU A 42 -22.10 2.34 -8.78
CA GLU A 42 -21.82 2.46 -7.34
C GLU A 42 -20.75 1.45 -6.93
N GLU A 43 -20.89 0.18 -7.32
CA GLU A 43 -19.90 -0.87 -7.06
C GLU A 43 -18.54 -0.54 -7.70
N ALA A 44 -18.53 -0.12 -8.97
CA ALA A 44 -17.29 0.27 -9.63
C ALA A 44 -16.60 1.46 -8.95
N MET A 45 -17.37 2.43 -8.42
CA MET A 45 -16.80 3.55 -7.68
C MET A 45 -16.22 3.12 -6.32
N GLU A 46 -16.86 2.17 -5.63
CA GLU A 46 -16.38 1.61 -4.37
C GLU A 46 -15.06 0.84 -4.57
N GLU A 47 -15.00 -0.02 -5.59
CA GLU A 47 -13.79 -0.78 -5.94
C GLU A 47 -12.62 0.15 -6.33
N ILE A 48 -12.88 1.17 -7.16
CA ILE A 48 -11.87 2.19 -7.51
C ILE A 48 -11.37 2.92 -6.26
N GLN A 49 -12.27 3.23 -5.31
CA GLN A 49 -11.88 3.89 -4.07
C GLN A 49 -11.02 2.99 -3.19
N GLY A 50 -11.34 1.71 -3.08
CA GLY A 50 -10.52 0.70 -2.38
C GLY A 50 -9.12 0.60 -2.98
N LEU A 51 -9.01 0.47 -4.31
CA LEU A 51 -7.72 0.42 -5.01
C LEU A 51 -6.86 1.68 -4.79
N LEU A 52 -7.49 2.86 -4.70
CA LEU A 52 -6.80 4.10 -4.38
C LEU A 52 -6.29 4.14 -2.94
N GLU A 53 -7.05 3.61 -1.98
CA GLU A 53 -6.65 3.51 -0.58
C GLU A 53 -5.48 2.54 -0.41
N GLU A 54 -5.51 1.39 -1.07
CA GLU A 54 -4.40 0.41 -1.09
C GLU A 54 -3.12 1.03 -1.67
N PHE A 55 -3.23 1.73 -2.81
CA PHE A 55 -2.08 2.41 -3.41
C PHE A 55 -1.49 3.47 -2.48
N GLN A 56 -2.35 4.25 -1.80
CA GLN A 56 -1.90 5.26 -0.84
C GLN A 56 -1.19 4.63 0.35
N ALA A 57 -1.67 3.49 0.86
CA ALA A 57 -1.04 2.76 1.95
C ALA A 57 0.35 2.24 1.54
N ILE A 58 0.47 1.62 0.35
CA ILE A 58 1.75 1.14 -0.18
C ILE A 58 2.73 2.29 -0.37
N ARG A 59 2.26 3.42 -0.91
CA ARG A 59 3.06 4.62 -1.10
C ARG A 59 3.54 5.19 0.23
N ALA A 60 2.66 5.30 1.22
CA ALA A 60 3.02 5.81 2.54
C ALA A 60 4.12 4.96 3.17
N ILE A 61 3.97 3.63 3.20
CA ILE A 61 5.00 2.70 3.71
C ILE A 61 6.32 2.86 2.95
N SER A 62 6.24 3.06 1.63
CA SER A 62 7.43 3.17 0.80
C SER A 62 8.10 4.54 0.85
N GLU A 63 7.42 5.59 1.33
CA GLU A 63 7.96 6.93 1.57
C GLU A 63 8.48 7.10 3.01
N MET A 64 8.10 6.20 3.92
CA MET A 64 8.58 6.21 5.29
C MET A 64 10.09 5.93 5.35
N SER A 65 10.77 6.74 6.16
CA SER A 65 12.15 6.52 6.54
C SER A 65 12.29 5.26 7.41
N PRO A 66 13.47 4.60 7.42
CA PRO A 66 13.74 3.49 8.34
C PRO A 66 13.49 3.83 9.82
N GLU A 67 13.68 5.09 10.19
CA GLU A 67 13.44 5.61 11.54
C GLU A 67 11.94 5.66 11.88
N GLU A 68 11.10 6.07 10.93
CA GLU A 68 9.63 6.07 11.09
C GLU A 68 9.07 4.64 11.10
N ILE A 69 9.63 3.72 10.31
CA ILE A 69 9.26 2.29 10.34
C ILE A 69 9.63 1.68 11.70
N ALA A 70 10.81 1.98 12.23
CA ALA A 70 11.23 1.52 13.55
C ALA A 70 10.38 2.10 14.68
N ALA A 71 9.92 3.35 14.54
CA ALA A 71 9.00 3.98 15.49
C ALA A 71 7.61 3.28 15.49
N LEU A 72 7.03 3.03 14.31
CA LEU A 72 5.76 2.30 14.21
C LEU A 72 5.86 0.87 14.76
N ALA A 73 6.97 0.16 14.48
CA ALA A 73 7.18 -1.18 15.02
C ALA A 73 7.25 -1.16 16.56
N LYS A 74 7.88 -0.14 17.14
CA LYS A 74 7.96 0.04 18.60
C LYS A 74 6.61 0.37 19.22
N GLU A 75 5.81 1.22 18.58
CA GLU A 75 4.45 1.53 19.03
C GLU A 75 3.55 0.28 18.99
N ALA A 76 3.65 -0.55 17.95
CA ALA A 76 2.90 -1.79 17.84
C ALA A 76 3.26 -2.81 18.94
N GLU A 77 4.55 -2.92 19.30
CA GLU A 77 5.00 -3.77 20.42
C GLU A 77 4.48 -3.27 21.79
N GLU A 78 4.44 -1.95 22.00
CA GLU A 78 3.92 -1.34 23.24
C GLU A 78 2.39 -1.53 23.38
N GLU A 79 1.63 -1.47 22.29
CA GLU A 79 0.19 -1.72 22.29
C GLU A 79 -0.17 -3.20 22.55
N GLU A 80 0.65 -4.15 22.09
CA GLU A 80 0.49 -5.58 22.41
C GLU A 80 0.78 -5.88 23.90
N GLU A 81 1.78 -5.22 24.50
CA GLU A 81 2.08 -5.36 25.93
C GLU A 81 0.97 -4.76 26.83
N GLU A 82 0.36 -3.63 26.46
CA GLU A 82 -0.77 -3.05 27.21
C GLU A 82 -2.07 -3.87 27.07
N GLY A 83 -2.30 -4.49 25.91
CA GLY A 83 -3.44 -5.40 25.68
C GLY A 83 -3.34 -6.70 26.48
N GLY A 84 -2.13 -7.25 26.64
CA GLY A 84 -1.87 -8.47 27.39
C GLY A 84 -2.04 -8.36 28.91
N LEU A 85 -1.94 -7.16 29.48
CA LEU A 85 -2.09 -6.91 30.93
C LEU A 85 -3.55 -6.78 31.39
N ARG A 86 -4.52 -6.80 30.46
CA ARG A 86 -5.96 -6.69 30.74
C ARG A 86 -6.75 -8.00 30.60
N SER A 87 -6.08 -9.13 30.38
CA SER A 87 -6.70 -10.47 30.22
C SER A 87 -6.81 -11.25 31.53
#